data_AF-A0A7H8KHW5-F1
#
_entry.id   AF-A0A7H8KHW5-F1
#
_cell.length_a   1.000
_cell.length_b   1.000
_cell.length_c   1.000
_cell.angle_alpha   90.00
_cell.angle_beta   90.00
_cell.angle_gamma   90.00
#
_symmetry.space_group_name_H-M   'P 1'
#
loop_
_entity.id
_entity.type
_entity.pdbx_description
1 polymer ?
#
loop_
_entity_poly.entity_id
_entity_poly.type
_entity_poly.pdbx_seq_one_letter_code
_entity_poly.pdbx_strand_id
1 'polypeptide(L)'
;MTEPPRPPGSGDDPTSPLSGSSGQPGYPPPGGYPPPTGDQPPSPGGYGTPGDYPPPGGYPPPGGYPPPGEYPPPGGAPGVGYPTGGYGPPGGGYASNEDKTWTLIAHFGGPLGVVVGGGLLGWVAPLIAMMTRGQQSPVVRAHSVAALNFQLTWAIAGLLSWVLTAITCGLLFFVPFLVWIVPVIFGIIAGVKANEGALYRYPMTYAFVKR
;
A
#
# COMPACT_ATOMS: atom_id res chain seq x y z
N MET A 1 14.09 13.34 -64.45
CA MET A 1 14.70 14.65 -64.17
C MET A 1 14.14 15.10 -62.84
N THR A 2 15.03 15.34 -61.89
CA THR A 2 14.85 15.32 -60.43
C THR A 2 14.47 16.68 -59.85
N GLU A 3 13.49 16.70 -58.94
CA GLU A 3 13.13 17.87 -58.12
C GLU A 3 14.16 18.05 -56.97
N PRO A 4 14.69 19.27 -56.73
CA PRO A 4 15.64 19.52 -55.65
C PRO A 4 14.93 19.78 -54.29
N PRO A 5 15.47 19.29 -53.17
CA PRO A 5 14.90 19.47 -51.83
C PRO A 5 15.13 20.87 -51.23
N ARG A 6 14.12 21.37 -50.49
CA ARG A 6 14.10 22.65 -49.77
C ARG A 6 14.95 22.60 -48.48
N PRO A 7 15.67 23.68 -48.11
CA PRO A 7 16.51 23.75 -46.90
C PRO A 7 15.72 23.97 -45.59
N PRO A 8 16.35 23.70 -44.41
CA PRO A 8 15.70 23.65 -43.10
C PRO A 8 15.77 24.97 -42.31
N GLY A 9 14.74 25.22 -41.48
CA GLY A 9 14.83 26.09 -40.28
C GLY A 9 14.34 27.54 -40.39
N SER A 10 13.22 27.82 -39.71
CA SER A 10 12.76 29.10 -39.09
C SER A 10 11.23 29.01 -39.01
N GLY A 11 10.52 29.08 -37.89
CA GLY A 11 10.77 29.37 -36.48
C GLY A 11 9.35 29.53 -35.88
N ASP A 12 9.25 29.33 -34.57
CA ASP A 12 8.24 29.95 -33.68
C ASP A 12 6.81 29.36 -33.61
N ASP A 13 6.59 28.48 -32.61
CA ASP A 13 5.36 28.49 -31.77
C ASP A 13 5.43 29.70 -30.81
N PRO A 14 4.37 30.12 -30.04
CA PRO A 14 3.01 29.59 -29.88
C PRO A 14 1.90 30.68 -29.91
N THR A 15 0.62 30.31 -30.08
CA THR A 15 -0.50 31.00 -29.36
C THR A 15 -1.80 30.16 -29.36
N SER A 16 -2.48 30.26 -28.23
CA SER A 16 -3.57 29.45 -27.67
C SER A 16 -4.91 29.43 -28.45
N PRO A 17 -5.81 28.44 -28.18
CA PRO A 17 -7.09 28.32 -28.88
C PRO A 17 -8.20 29.26 -28.37
N LEU A 18 -9.04 29.69 -29.32
CA LEU A 18 -10.21 30.54 -29.19
C LEU A 18 -11.42 29.80 -28.58
N SER A 19 -12.16 30.50 -27.72
CA SER A 19 -13.48 30.13 -27.20
C SER A 19 -14.62 30.47 -28.18
N GLY A 20 -15.74 29.74 -28.13
CA GLY A 20 -17.00 30.13 -28.81
C GLY A 20 -18.17 29.19 -28.56
N SER A 21 -19.13 29.63 -27.74
CA SER A 21 -20.37 28.96 -27.29
C SER A 21 -21.59 29.26 -28.17
N SER A 22 -22.66 28.44 -28.10
CA SER A 22 -24.06 28.95 -28.05
C SER A 22 -25.06 27.93 -27.46
N GLY A 23 -25.97 28.39 -26.59
CA GLY A 23 -27.23 27.71 -26.24
C GLY A 23 -27.63 27.64 -24.75
N GLN A 24 -28.24 28.70 -24.20
CA GLN A 24 -28.92 28.81 -22.88
C GLN A 24 -30.46 28.88 -23.09
N PRO A 25 -31.31 28.49 -22.11
CA PRO A 25 -31.77 29.39 -21.02
C PRO A 25 -32.01 28.63 -19.67
N GLY A 26 -32.14 29.19 -18.46
CA GLY A 26 -32.17 30.54 -17.90
C GLY A 26 -32.87 30.45 -16.53
N TYR A 27 -32.19 30.79 -15.43
CA TYR A 27 -32.77 31.12 -14.10
C TYR A 27 -31.81 32.11 -13.38
N PRO A 28 -32.32 33.14 -12.65
CA PRO A 28 -31.48 34.23 -12.10
C PRO A 28 -30.89 33.93 -10.71
N PRO A 29 -29.78 34.59 -10.30
CA PRO A 29 -29.22 34.48 -8.95
C PRO A 29 -29.65 35.66 -8.03
N PRO A 30 -29.80 35.46 -6.72
CA PRO A 30 -29.69 36.53 -5.71
C PRO A 30 -28.22 36.56 -5.21
N GLY A 31 -27.41 37.61 -5.42
CA GLY A 31 -27.40 38.90 -4.69
C GLY A 31 -27.10 38.67 -3.19
N GLY A 32 -26.02 39.07 -2.54
CA GLY A 32 -24.97 40.06 -2.81
C GLY A 32 -24.96 41.13 -1.70
N TYR A 33 -24.36 40.89 -0.52
CA TYR A 33 -24.01 41.92 0.49
C TYR A 33 -22.87 41.45 1.45
N PRO A 34 -21.87 42.30 1.80
CA PRO A 34 -20.88 42.08 2.88
C PRO A 34 -21.26 42.87 4.18
N PRO A 35 -20.47 42.83 5.28
CA PRO A 35 -20.84 42.31 6.62
C PRO A 35 -21.32 43.37 7.64
N PRO A 36 -21.75 42.98 8.86
CA PRO A 36 -21.72 43.85 10.03
C PRO A 36 -20.60 43.48 11.02
N THR A 37 -19.71 44.43 11.26
CA THR A 37 -18.80 44.51 12.42
C THR A 37 -19.62 44.74 13.69
N GLY A 38 -19.52 43.84 14.67
CA GLY A 38 -20.15 43.96 15.99
C GLY A 38 -19.14 44.29 17.08
N ASP A 39 -19.16 45.55 17.50
CA ASP A 39 -18.97 46.14 18.84
C ASP A 39 -18.10 45.41 19.88
N GLN A 40 -16.88 45.93 20.03
CA GLN A 40 -15.98 45.69 21.17
C GLN A 40 -16.28 46.72 22.27
N PRO A 41 -16.59 46.33 23.53
CA PRO A 41 -16.73 47.28 24.63
C PRO A 41 -15.37 47.74 25.17
N PRO A 42 -15.18 49.02 25.58
CA PRO A 42 -13.94 49.51 26.16
C PRO A 42 -13.97 49.47 27.70
N SER A 43 -12.81 49.27 28.32
CA SER A 43 -12.58 49.66 29.72
C SER A 43 -11.10 49.95 30.00
N PRO A 44 -10.80 50.82 30.99
CA PRO A 44 -10.00 52.04 30.78
C PRO A 44 -8.61 51.97 31.43
N GLY A 45 -7.75 52.91 31.03
CA GLY A 45 -6.30 52.86 31.25
C GLY A 45 -5.72 53.43 32.55
N GLY A 46 -4.38 53.53 32.53
CA GLY A 46 -3.49 54.20 33.50
C GLY A 46 -3.33 53.45 34.82
N TYR A 47 -2.21 53.44 35.56
CA TYR A 47 -1.08 54.36 35.73
C TYR A 47 0.09 53.57 36.39
N GLY A 48 1.25 54.21 36.58
CA GLY A 48 2.56 53.59 36.87
C GLY A 48 2.88 53.07 38.29
N THR A 49 4.10 52.49 38.38
CA THR A 49 4.99 52.00 39.48
C THR A 49 5.11 52.92 40.72
N PRO A 50 5.75 52.58 41.89
CA PRO A 50 6.81 51.57 42.19
C PRO A 50 6.81 50.90 43.62
N GLY A 51 7.72 49.94 43.90
CA GLY A 51 8.31 49.78 45.26
C GLY A 51 8.24 48.41 45.98
N ASP A 52 9.38 47.71 45.98
CA ASP A 52 10.14 47.03 47.06
C ASP A 52 9.61 45.94 48.04
N TYR A 53 10.53 44.96 48.21
CA TYR A 53 10.83 44.00 49.29
C TYR A 53 10.29 42.54 49.22
N PRO A 54 11.19 41.52 49.24
CA PRO A 54 10.82 40.11 49.44
C PRO A 54 10.85 39.73 50.93
N PRO A 55 9.89 38.93 51.45
CA PRO A 55 10.01 38.35 52.78
C PRO A 55 10.72 36.98 52.79
N PRO A 56 11.29 36.58 53.94
CA PRO A 56 12.34 35.57 54.06
C PRO A 56 11.82 34.13 54.12
N GLY A 57 12.72 33.19 53.83
CA GLY A 57 12.44 31.75 53.73
C GLY A 57 11.76 31.12 54.95
N GLY A 58 10.79 30.26 54.64
CA GLY A 58 10.22 29.28 55.55
C GLY A 58 10.52 27.87 55.04
N TYR A 59 10.99 27.00 55.93
CA TYR A 59 11.23 25.58 55.68
C TYR A 59 9.91 24.84 55.36
N PRO A 60 9.87 23.90 54.40
CA PRO A 60 8.68 23.08 54.18
C PRO A 60 8.58 21.94 55.22
N PRO A 61 7.36 21.52 55.62
CA PRO A 61 7.15 20.35 56.48
C PRO A 61 7.43 19.03 55.72
N PRO A 62 7.80 17.93 56.41
CA PRO A 62 8.11 16.66 55.75
C PRO A 62 6.86 15.87 55.37
N GLY A 63 6.84 15.37 54.13
CA GLY A 63 6.35 14.02 53.82
C GLY A 63 4.86 13.87 53.49
N GLY A 64 4.51 14.10 52.22
CA GLY A 64 3.37 13.46 51.55
C GLY A 64 3.81 12.96 50.18
N TYR A 65 3.69 11.67 49.92
CA TYR A 65 4.10 11.05 48.65
C TYR A 65 3.27 11.61 47.48
N PRO A 66 3.88 12.17 46.42
CA PRO A 66 3.16 12.47 45.19
C PRO A 66 2.95 11.20 44.34
N PRO A 67 1.83 11.09 43.59
CA PRO A 67 1.57 10.00 42.66
C PRO A 67 2.59 9.96 41.51
N PRO A 68 2.85 8.80 40.86
CA PRO A 68 3.85 8.68 39.80
C PRO A 68 3.55 9.62 38.63
N GLY A 69 4.46 10.57 38.40
CA GLY A 69 4.39 11.55 37.33
C GLY A 69 4.72 10.94 35.96
N GLU A 70 4.01 11.45 34.94
CA GLU A 70 4.36 11.33 33.54
C GLU A 70 5.71 11.99 33.28
N TYR A 71 6.65 11.26 32.69
CA TYR A 71 7.95 11.80 32.29
C TYR A 71 7.82 12.59 30.98
N PRO A 72 8.29 13.85 30.89
CA PRO A 72 8.47 14.51 29.60
C PRO A 72 9.69 13.91 28.87
N PRO A 73 9.65 13.72 27.54
CA PRO A 73 10.77 13.17 26.80
C PRO A 73 11.94 14.18 26.74
N PRO A 74 13.20 13.76 26.97
CA PRO A 74 14.36 14.62 26.79
C PRO A 74 14.58 14.99 25.32
N GLY A 75 14.87 16.26 25.07
CA GLY A 75 15.09 16.81 23.74
C GLY A 75 16.33 16.26 23.02
N GLY A 76 16.16 16.05 21.71
CA GLY A 76 17.07 16.45 20.63
C GLY A 76 18.52 15.94 20.65
N ALA A 77 18.76 14.83 19.95
CA ALA A 77 20.04 14.57 19.28
C ALA A 77 19.76 14.19 17.81
N PRO A 78 20.49 14.72 16.81
CA PRO A 78 20.31 14.34 15.41
C PRO A 78 20.95 12.97 15.17
N GLY A 79 20.20 11.91 15.44
CA GLY A 79 20.58 10.54 15.16
C GLY A 79 20.31 10.18 13.71
N VAL A 80 21.38 9.88 12.96
CA VAL A 80 21.35 9.33 11.60
C VAL A 80 20.60 7.99 11.65
N GLY A 81 19.35 8.00 11.20
CA GLY A 81 18.48 6.82 11.24
C GLY A 81 18.84 5.83 10.14
N TYR A 82 19.47 4.71 10.52
CA TYR A 82 19.45 3.50 9.71
C TYR A 82 18.01 2.97 9.67
N PRO A 83 17.45 2.58 8.51
CA PRO A 83 16.11 2.01 8.45
C PRO A 83 16.13 0.65 9.13
N THR A 84 15.58 0.60 10.35
CA THR A 84 15.31 -0.63 11.08
C THR A 84 14.11 -1.31 10.40
N GLY A 85 14.33 -2.53 9.90
CA GLY A 85 13.33 -3.35 9.22
C GLY A 85 12.23 -3.81 10.18
N GLY A 86 11.24 -2.96 10.40
CA GLY A 86 10.01 -3.29 11.11
C GLY A 86 9.04 -4.07 10.21
N TYR A 87 8.83 -5.35 10.50
CA TYR A 87 7.74 -6.16 9.96
C TYR A 87 6.45 -5.84 10.74
N GLY A 88 5.66 -4.89 10.23
CA GLY A 88 4.33 -4.54 10.73
C GLY A 88 3.61 -3.68 9.67
N PRO A 89 2.29 -3.81 9.49
CA PRO A 89 1.63 -3.44 8.24
C PRO A 89 1.66 -1.92 8.06
N PRO A 90 2.25 -1.37 6.99
CA PRO A 90 1.99 0.01 6.64
C PRO A 90 0.60 0.02 6.01
N GLY A 91 -0.38 0.62 6.68
CA GLY A 91 -1.51 1.18 5.98
C GLY A 91 -0.95 2.21 4.99
N GLY A 92 -0.77 1.82 3.73
CA GLY A 92 -0.08 2.65 2.77
C GLY A 92 0.40 1.95 1.51
N GLY A 93 -0.48 1.21 0.83
CA GLY A 93 -0.29 0.80 -0.56
C GLY A 93 1.08 0.18 -0.92
N TYR A 94 1.48 0.31 -2.17
CA TYR A 94 2.79 -0.13 -2.65
C TYR A 94 3.70 1.07 -2.83
N ALA A 95 5.01 0.91 -2.56
CA ALA A 95 6.02 1.94 -2.82
C ALA A 95 6.10 2.33 -4.31
N SER A 96 5.74 1.41 -5.20
CA SER A 96 5.61 1.67 -6.64
C SER A 96 4.46 0.87 -7.26
N ASN A 97 3.91 1.38 -8.37
CA ASN A 97 2.92 0.63 -9.17
C ASN A 97 3.51 -0.67 -9.75
N GLU A 98 4.83 -0.71 -9.97
CA GLU A 98 5.50 -1.91 -10.44
C GLU A 98 5.51 -2.99 -9.36
N ASP A 99 5.78 -2.65 -8.11
CA ASP A 99 5.71 -3.60 -6.99
C ASP A 99 4.28 -4.13 -6.80
N LYS A 100 3.28 -3.27 -6.97
CA LYS A 100 1.88 -3.69 -7.02
C LYS A 100 1.65 -4.70 -8.12
N THR A 101 2.08 -4.38 -9.34
CA THR A 101 1.88 -5.21 -10.52
C THR A 101 2.49 -6.59 -10.34
N TRP A 102 3.75 -6.68 -9.92
CA TRP A 102 4.43 -7.96 -9.74
C TRP A 102 3.88 -8.79 -8.59
N THR A 103 3.42 -8.14 -7.54
CA THR A 103 2.70 -8.80 -6.45
C THR A 103 1.38 -9.39 -6.94
N LEU A 104 0.61 -8.65 -7.74
CA LEU A 104 -0.64 -9.14 -8.32
C LEU A 104 -0.39 -10.28 -9.31
N ILE A 105 0.66 -10.20 -10.13
CA ILE A 105 1.08 -11.28 -11.03
C ILE A 105 1.37 -12.55 -10.24
N ALA A 106 2.09 -12.46 -9.11
CA ALA A 106 2.40 -13.63 -8.30
C ALA A 106 1.13 -14.33 -7.78
N HIS A 107 0.13 -13.56 -7.33
CA HIS A 107 -1.08 -14.12 -6.73
C HIS A 107 -2.14 -14.55 -7.74
N PHE A 108 -2.42 -13.76 -8.78
CA PHE A 108 -3.42 -14.09 -9.81
C PHE A 108 -2.88 -14.98 -10.91
N GLY A 109 -1.60 -14.86 -11.24
CA GLY A 109 -0.95 -15.75 -12.19
C GLY A 109 -0.89 -17.19 -11.69
N GLY A 110 -0.93 -17.40 -10.37
CA GLY A 110 -1.01 -18.74 -9.79
C GLY A 110 -2.29 -19.50 -10.18
N PRO A 111 -3.49 -19.05 -9.78
CA PRO A 111 -4.77 -19.60 -10.24
C PRO A 111 -4.87 -19.73 -11.76
N LEU A 112 -4.39 -18.73 -12.52
CA LEU A 112 -4.37 -18.81 -13.98
C LEU A 112 -3.50 -19.98 -14.47
N GLY A 113 -2.31 -20.15 -13.90
CA GLY A 113 -1.43 -21.28 -14.20
C GLY A 113 -2.01 -22.63 -13.76
N VAL A 114 -2.80 -22.67 -12.69
CA VAL A 114 -3.56 -23.87 -12.30
C VAL A 114 -4.59 -24.21 -13.37
N VAL A 115 -5.39 -23.24 -13.83
CA VAL A 115 -6.45 -23.48 -14.83
C VAL A 115 -5.87 -23.87 -16.19
N VAL A 116 -4.89 -23.12 -16.70
CA VAL A 116 -4.28 -23.36 -18.02
C VAL A 116 -3.38 -24.59 -18.01
N GLY A 117 -2.72 -24.86 -16.89
CA GLY A 117 -1.75 -25.94 -16.74
C GLY A 117 -2.31 -27.24 -16.16
N GLY A 118 -3.63 -27.46 -16.22
CA GLY A 118 -4.23 -28.72 -15.77
C GLY A 118 -4.01 -29.03 -14.28
N GLY A 119 -3.86 -27.99 -13.45
CA GLY A 119 -3.65 -28.11 -12.01
C GLY A 119 -2.20 -27.98 -11.54
N LEU A 120 -1.21 -28.12 -12.44
CA LEU A 120 0.19 -28.32 -12.06
C LEU A 120 1.11 -27.12 -12.28
N LEU A 121 0.70 -26.12 -13.07
CA LEU A 121 1.56 -24.97 -13.44
C LEU A 121 1.31 -23.70 -12.61
N GLY A 122 0.58 -23.79 -11.50
CA GLY A 122 0.28 -22.62 -10.66
C GLY A 122 1.50 -21.94 -10.03
N TRP A 123 2.64 -22.62 -9.95
CA TRP A 123 3.86 -22.07 -9.34
C TRP A 123 4.69 -21.19 -10.29
N VAL A 124 4.40 -21.21 -11.60
CA VAL A 124 5.23 -20.55 -12.61
C VAL A 124 5.20 -19.03 -12.46
N ALA A 125 4.01 -18.42 -12.41
CA ALA A 125 3.87 -16.97 -12.26
C ALA A 125 4.52 -16.41 -10.97
N PRO A 126 4.30 -16.97 -9.78
CA PRO A 126 4.98 -16.47 -8.57
C PRO A 126 6.50 -16.71 -8.60
N LEU A 127 6.99 -17.76 -9.26
CA LEU A 127 8.43 -17.93 -9.47
C LEU A 127 9.00 -16.81 -10.35
N ILE A 128 8.34 -16.52 -11.49
CA ILE A 128 8.76 -15.43 -12.38
C ILE A 128 8.77 -14.11 -11.63
N ALA A 129 7.72 -13.77 -10.89
CA ALA A 129 7.66 -12.55 -10.09
C ALA A 129 8.80 -12.45 -9.06
N MET A 130 9.10 -13.55 -8.38
CA MET A 130 10.23 -13.62 -7.44
C MET A 130 11.57 -13.38 -8.12
N MET A 131 11.79 -13.97 -9.30
CA MET A 131 13.05 -13.85 -10.04
C MET A 131 13.23 -12.45 -10.66
N THR A 132 12.15 -11.84 -11.15
CA THR A 132 12.23 -10.55 -11.83
C THR A 132 12.39 -9.39 -10.85
N ARG A 133 11.66 -9.40 -9.74
CA ARG A 133 11.59 -8.25 -8.80
C ARG A 133 11.91 -8.59 -7.35
N GLY A 134 11.96 -9.86 -6.98
CA GLY A 134 12.16 -10.25 -5.58
C GLY A 134 13.50 -9.83 -5.00
N GLN A 135 14.54 -9.63 -5.82
CA GLN A 135 15.82 -9.08 -5.33
C GLN A 135 15.79 -7.57 -5.09
N GLN A 136 14.86 -6.86 -5.72
CA GLN A 136 14.79 -5.39 -5.69
C GLN A 136 13.71 -4.89 -4.73
N SER A 137 12.63 -5.65 -4.56
CA SER A 137 11.50 -5.29 -3.69
C SER A 137 11.24 -6.39 -2.65
N PRO A 138 11.49 -6.11 -1.35
CA PRO A 138 11.15 -7.02 -0.27
C PRO A 138 9.65 -7.37 -0.22
N VAL A 139 8.78 -6.42 -0.59
CA VAL A 139 7.33 -6.64 -0.66
C VAL A 139 7.01 -7.65 -1.75
N VAL A 140 7.51 -7.45 -2.97
CA VAL A 140 7.28 -8.42 -4.05
C VAL A 140 7.84 -9.79 -3.69
N ARG A 141 9.02 -9.84 -3.05
CA ARG A 141 9.59 -11.11 -2.58
C ARG A 141 8.70 -11.81 -1.56
N ALA A 142 8.19 -11.09 -0.56
CA ALA A 142 7.32 -11.65 0.46
C ALA A 142 6.03 -12.25 -0.14
N HIS A 143 5.38 -11.53 -1.05
CA HIS A 143 4.19 -11.98 -1.76
C HIS A 143 4.48 -13.15 -2.70
N SER A 144 5.54 -13.06 -3.48
CA SER A 144 5.94 -14.10 -4.44
C SER A 144 6.31 -15.40 -3.73
N VAL A 145 7.09 -15.34 -2.65
CA VAL A 145 7.43 -16.53 -1.84
C VAL A 145 6.20 -17.13 -1.19
N ALA A 146 5.26 -16.31 -0.69
CA ALA A 146 4.01 -16.80 -0.12
C ALA A 146 3.18 -17.57 -1.16
N ALA A 147 2.98 -16.98 -2.34
CA ALA A 147 2.24 -17.60 -3.43
C ALA A 147 2.96 -18.84 -3.98
N LEU A 148 4.28 -18.78 -4.16
CA LEU A 148 5.09 -19.88 -4.66
C LEU A 148 5.01 -21.11 -3.75
N ASN A 149 5.20 -20.93 -2.45
CA ASN A 149 5.11 -22.03 -1.48
C ASN A 149 3.73 -22.69 -1.48
N PHE A 150 2.67 -21.88 -1.55
CA PHE A 150 1.31 -22.40 -1.62
C PHE A 150 1.07 -23.19 -2.91
N GLN A 151 1.45 -22.62 -4.06
CA GLN A 151 1.26 -23.27 -5.35
C GLN A 151 2.09 -24.55 -5.48
N LEU A 152 3.31 -24.60 -4.93
CA LEU A 152 4.11 -25.83 -4.88
C LEU A 152 3.46 -26.90 -3.99
N THR A 153 2.93 -26.50 -2.82
CA THR A 153 2.23 -27.42 -1.92
C THR A 153 1.05 -28.07 -2.63
N TRP A 154 0.24 -27.28 -3.34
CA TRP A 154 -0.94 -27.78 -4.04
C TRP A 154 -0.62 -28.45 -5.38
N ALA A 155 0.47 -28.09 -6.05
CA ALA A 155 0.96 -28.83 -7.22
C ALA A 155 1.38 -30.27 -6.83
N ILE A 156 2.04 -30.44 -5.68
CA ILE A 156 2.37 -31.77 -5.13
C ILE A 156 1.08 -32.54 -4.79
N ALA A 157 0.12 -31.91 -4.10
CA ALA A 157 -1.16 -32.54 -3.81
C ALA A 157 -1.91 -32.94 -5.10
N GLY A 158 -1.88 -32.09 -6.13
CA GLY A 158 -2.42 -32.36 -7.45
C GLY A 158 -1.74 -33.55 -8.12
N LEU A 159 -0.41 -33.62 -8.10
CA LEU A 159 0.34 -34.76 -8.63
C LEU A 159 -0.03 -36.06 -7.91
N LEU A 160 -0.14 -36.04 -6.57
CA LEU A 160 -0.56 -37.20 -5.79
C LEU A 160 -2.00 -37.64 -6.13
N SER A 161 -2.90 -36.70 -6.41
CA SER A 161 -4.26 -37.03 -6.84
C SER A 161 -4.32 -37.73 -8.20
N TRP A 162 -3.44 -37.35 -9.12
CA TRP A 162 -3.28 -38.05 -10.41
C TRP A 162 -2.73 -39.47 -10.22
N VAL A 163 -1.73 -39.64 -9.35
CA VAL A 163 -1.20 -40.97 -8.99
C VAL A 163 -2.29 -41.85 -8.36
N LEU A 164 -3.09 -41.30 -7.44
CA LEU A 164 -4.22 -42.01 -6.83
C LEU A 164 -5.27 -42.44 -7.88
N THR A 165 -5.56 -41.57 -8.83
CA THR A 165 -6.45 -41.89 -9.96
C THR A 165 -5.89 -43.06 -10.77
N ALA A 166 -4.60 -43.07 -11.08
CA ALA A 166 -3.96 -44.14 -11.84
C ALA A 166 -3.99 -45.48 -11.09
N ILE A 167 -3.65 -45.49 -9.79
CA ILE A 167 -3.63 -46.71 -8.96
C ILE A 167 -5.03 -47.31 -8.82
N THR A 168 -6.07 -46.47 -8.78
CA THR A 168 -7.46 -46.92 -8.71
C THR A 168 -8.08 -47.20 -10.08
N CYS A 169 -7.25 -47.31 -11.13
CA CYS A 169 -7.68 -47.53 -12.52
C CYS A 169 -8.77 -46.54 -12.99
N GLY A 170 -8.69 -45.28 -12.54
CA GLY A 170 -9.63 -44.22 -12.90
C GLY A 170 -10.88 -44.14 -12.04
N LEU A 171 -11.10 -45.03 -11.06
CA LEU A 171 -12.27 -44.98 -10.17
C LEU A 171 -12.40 -43.62 -9.46
N LEU A 172 -11.25 -43.01 -9.11
CA LEU A 172 -11.18 -41.71 -8.43
C LEU A 172 -10.83 -40.53 -9.37
N PHE A 173 -11.23 -40.59 -10.65
CA PHE A 173 -10.88 -39.55 -11.66
C PHE A 173 -11.31 -38.12 -11.30
N PHE A 174 -12.29 -37.95 -10.42
CA PHE A 174 -12.79 -36.64 -9.99
C PHE A 174 -11.88 -35.96 -8.94
N VAL A 175 -10.98 -36.69 -8.28
CA VAL A 175 -10.17 -36.16 -7.18
C VAL A 175 -9.24 -35.02 -7.62
N PRO A 176 -8.50 -35.10 -8.75
CA PRO A 176 -7.72 -33.95 -9.24
C PRO A 176 -8.55 -32.68 -9.42
N PHE A 177 -9.80 -32.83 -9.87
CA PHE A 177 -10.74 -31.72 -10.05
C PHE A 177 -11.21 -31.08 -8.73
N LEU A 178 -11.16 -31.80 -7.61
CA LEU A 178 -11.46 -31.23 -6.30
C LEU A 178 -10.23 -30.51 -5.74
N VAL A 179 -9.04 -31.09 -5.94
CA VAL A 179 -7.79 -30.57 -5.39
C VAL A 179 -7.43 -29.21 -5.99
N TRP A 180 -7.58 -29.01 -7.30
CA TRP A 180 -7.19 -27.76 -7.96
C TRP A 180 -8.13 -26.56 -7.69
N ILE A 181 -9.32 -26.79 -7.10
CA ILE A 181 -10.26 -25.71 -6.74
C ILE A 181 -9.68 -24.88 -5.60
N VAL A 182 -9.02 -25.55 -4.65
CA VAL A 182 -8.43 -24.91 -3.47
C VAL A 182 -7.39 -23.85 -3.85
N PRO A 183 -6.36 -24.14 -4.67
CA PRO A 183 -5.38 -23.14 -5.04
C PRO A 183 -5.93 -22.01 -5.91
N VAL A 184 -7.01 -22.26 -6.67
CA VAL A 184 -7.71 -21.21 -7.44
C VAL A 184 -8.38 -20.21 -6.49
N ILE A 185 -9.23 -20.69 -5.57
CA ILE A 185 -9.99 -19.83 -4.66
C ILE A 185 -9.04 -19.00 -3.78
N PHE A 186 -8.12 -19.68 -3.10
CA PHE A 186 -7.21 -18.98 -2.19
C PHE A 186 -6.24 -18.06 -2.93
N GLY A 187 -5.83 -18.39 -4.15
CA GLY A 187 -5.02 -17.50 -4.98
C GLY A 187 -5.75 -16.23 -5.38
N ILE A 188 -7.05 -16.32 -5.72
CA ILE A 188 -7.88 -15.14 -6.00
C ILE A 188 -8.05 -14.29 -4.75
N ILE A 189 -8.37 -14.88 -3.60
CA ILE A 189 -8.50 -14.16 -2.32
C ILE A 189 -7.19 -13.45 -1.97
N ALA A 190 -6.06 -14.15 -2.14
CA ALA A 190 -4.75 -13.57 -1.90
C ALA A 190 -4.45 -12.41 -2.85
N GLY A 191 -4.83 -12.52 -4.12
CA GLY A 191 -4.67 -11.46 -5.11
C GLY A 191 -5.51 -10.22 -4.81
N VAL A 192 -6.75 -10.40 -4.34
CA VAL A 192 -7.60 -9.29 -3.88
C VAL A 192 -6.99 -8.60 -2.67
N LYS A 193 -6.57 -9.34 -1.64
CA LYS A 193 -5.90 -8.76 -0.47
C LYS A 193 -4.58 -8.09 -0.84
N ALA A 194 -3.85 -8.67 -1.78
CA ALA A 194 -2.65 -8.05 -2.30
C ALA A 194 -2.98 -6.75 -3.06
N ASN A 195 -4.09 -6.65 -3.80
CA ASN A 195 -4.50 -5.39 -4.42
C ASN A 195 -4.69 -4.25 -3.39
N GLU A 196 -5.14 -4.60 -2.19
CA GLU A 196 -5.29 -3.71 -1.03
C GLU A 196 -3.95 -3.42 -0.30
N GLY A 197 -2.84 -4.00 -0.76
CA GLY A 197 -1.52 -3.88 -0.14
C GLY A 197 -1.29 -4.82 1.04
N ALA A 198 -2.18 -5.79 1.27
CA ALA A 198 -2.08 -6.72 2.39
C ALA A 198 -1.44 -8.05 1.97
N LEU A 199 -0.43 -8.48 2.72
CA LEU A 199 0.20 -9.80 2.54
C LEU A 199 -0.72 -10.91 3.07
N TYR A 200 -1.27 -11.71 2.15
CA TYR A 200 -2.09 -12.85 2.51
C TYR A 200 -1.24 -14.03 3.03
N ARG A 201 -1.68 -14.62 4.14
CA ARG A 201 -1.11 -15.86 4.66
C ARG A 201 -1.98 -17.03 4.20
N TYR A 202 -1.48 -17.77 3.23
CA TYR A 202 -2.15 -18.96 2.72
C TYR A 202 -2.28 -20.03 3.82
N PRO A 203 -3.49 -20.61 3.99
CA PRO A 203 -3.65 -21.79 4.82
C PRO A 203 -3.03 -23.01 4.12
N MET A 204 -2.76 -24.07 4.88
CA MET A 204 -2.31 -25.37 4.34
C MET A 204 -1.13 -25.24 3.35
N THR A 205 -0.12 -24.47 3.75
CA THR A 205 1.08 -24.20 2.94
C THR A 205 2.30 -24.76 3.64
N TYR A 206 3.12 -25.51 2.91
CA TYR A 206 4.46 -25.86 3.34
C TYR A 206 5.47 -24.83 2.86
N ALA A 207 6.39 -24.41 3.73
CA ALA A 207 7.39 -23.39 3.41
C ALA A 207 8.65 -24.02 2.79
N PHE A 208 8.69 -24.11 1.45
CA PHE A 208 9.86 -24.58 0.70
C PHE A 208 10.92 -23.49 0.59
N VAL A 209 10.50 -22.27 0.27
CA VAL A 209 11.35 -21.09 0.13
C VAL A 209 11.16 -20.19 1.34
N LYS A 210 12.26 -19.75 1.95
CA LYS A 210 12.24 -18.81 3.08
C LYS A 210 12.01 -17.38 2.59
N ARG A 211 11.12 -16.68 3.27
CA ARG A 211 10.88 -15.24 3.09
C ARG A 211 12.08 -14.43 3.54
#